data_AF-A0A484V2Q0-F1
#
_entry.id   AF-A0A484V2Q0-F1
#
_cell.length_a   1.000
_cell.length_b   1.000
_cell.length_c   1.000
_cell.angle_alpha   90.00
_cell.angle_beta   90.00
_cell.angle_gamma   90.00
#
_symmetry.space_group_name_H-M   'P 1'
#
loop_
_entity.id
_entity.type
_entity.pdbx_description
1 polymer ?
#
loop_
_entity_poly.entity_id
_entity_poly.type
_entity_poly.pdbx_seq_one_letter_code
_entity_poly.pdbx_strand_id
1 'polypeptide(L)' 'MAIQRMIAAGANLMTWLAVASEWQRDWARHDHIAELTEVIKQHAGGSDIAFLWEQQLLNTPVPAKAR' A
#
# COMPACT_ATOMS: atom_id res chain seq x y z
N MET A 1 -3.87 18.10 -24.51
CA MET A 1 -3.46 17.99 -23.08
C MET A 1 -2.11 17.29 -22.97
N ALA A 2 -1.26 17.67 -22.00
CA ALA A 2 0.13 17.22 -21.92
C ALA A 2 0.29 15.69 -21.75
N ILE A 3 -0.54 15.06 -20.90
CA ILE A 3 -0.50 13.61 -20.65
C ILE A 3 -0.67 12.79 -21.95
N GLN A 4 -1.61 13.19 -22.80
CA GLN A 4 -1.87 12.48 -24.07
C GLN A 4 -0.67 12.51 -25.03
N ARG A 5 0.13 13.58 -24.99
CA ARG A 5 1.36 13.67 -25.81
C ARG A 5 2.45 12.74 -25.30
N MET A 6 2.57 12.57 -23.97
CA MET A 6 3.53 11.64 -23.38
C MET A 6 3.18 10.20 -23.73
N ILE A 7 1.90 9.83 -23.65
CA ILE A 7 1.42 8.50 -24.04
C ILE A 7 1.69 8.24 -25.53
N ALA A 8 1.39 9.20 -26.41
CA ALA A 8 1.67 9.08 -27.84
C ALA A 8 3.17 8.92 -28.16
N ALA A 9 4.05 9.43 -27.29
CA ALA A 9 5.49 9.25 -27.36
C ALA A 9 6.00 7.94 -26.70
N GLY A 10 5.10 7.07 -26.23
CA GLY A 10 5.42 5.76 -25.67
C GLY A 10 5.57 5.72 -24.15
N ALA A 11 5.25 6.79 -23.42
CA ALA A 11 5.29 6.76 -21.97
C ALA A 11 4.18 5.86 -21.39
N ASN A 12 4.53 4.97 -20.46
CA ASN A 12 3.55 4.21 -19.69
C ASN A 12 3.06 5.03 -18.51
N LEU A 13 1.78 5.41 -18.52
CA LEU A 13 1.20 6.24 -17.47
C LEU A 13 0.92 5.40 -16.23
N MET A 14 1.46 5.80 -15.08
CA MET A 14 1.28 5.09 -13.82
C MET A 14 1.17 6.07 -12.65
N THR A 15 0.44 5.69 -11.61
CA THR A 15 0.36 6.46 -10.36
C THR A 15 1.58 6.14 -9.48
N TRP A 16 1.93 7.04 -8.56
CA TRP A 16 3.04 6.79 -7.64
C TRP A 16 2.83 5.49 -6.84
N LEU A 17 1.59 5.18 -6.44
CA LEU A 17 1.27 3.99 -5.66
C LEU A 17 1.52 2.71 -6.47
N ALA A 18 1.17 2.71 -7.75
CA ALA A 18 1.48 1.57 -8.62
C ALA A 18 3.00 1.42 -8.84
N VAL A 19 3.75 2.51 -8.96
CA VAL A 19 5.23 2.47 -8.99
C VAL A 19 5.81 1.86 -7.71
N ALA A 20 5.37 2.35 -6.54
CA ALA A 20 5.86 1.87 -5.25
C ALA A 20 5.55 0.38 -5.03
N SER A 21 4.35 -0.07 -5.42
CA SER A 21 3.96 -1.49 -5.39
C SER A 21 4.79 -2.35 -6.32
N GLU A 22 5.21 -1.84 -7.49
CA GLU A 22 6.12 -2.54 -8.40
C GLU A 22 7.56 -2.59 -7.89
N TRP A 23 8.01 -1.62 -7.08
CA TRP A 23 9.31 -1.73 -6.41
C TRP A 23 9.31 -2.76 -5.29
N GLN A 24 8.21 -2.86 -4.53
CA GLN A 24 8.05 -3.92 -3.55
C GLN A 24 7.99 -5.29 -4.25
N ARG A 25 7.06 -5.41 -5.21
CA ARG A 25 6.70 -6.56 -6.07
C ARG A 25 6.39 -7.87 -5.34
N ASP A 26 7.30 -8.30 -4.49
CA ASP A 26 7.27 -9.49 -3.64
C ASP A 26 6.92 -9.09 -2.21
N TRP A 27 5.70 -9.41 -1.78
CA TRP A 27 5.21 -9.13 -0.43
C TRP A 27 5.64 -10.19 0.60
N ALA A 28 6.30 -11.28 0.17
CA ALA A 28 6.99 -12.18 1.10
C ALA A 28 8.38 -11.67 1.50
N ARG A 29 8.94 -10.70 0.76
CA ARG A 29 10.22 -10.04 1.09
C ARG A 29 9.98 -8.85 2.01
N HIS A 30 10.36 -8.98 3.28
CA HIS A 30 9.96 -8.04 4.32
C HIS A 30 10.94 -6.90 4.58
N ASP A 31 12.12 -6.88 3.94
CA ASP A 31 13.22 -5.94 4.23
C ASP A 31 12.82 -4.45 4.27
N HIS A 32 11.84 -4.05 3.44
CA HIS A 32 11.36 -2.67 3.33
C HIS A 32 9.85 -2.50 3.50
N ILE A 33 9.14 -3.54 3.97
CA ILE A 33 7.67 -3.48 4.07
C ILE A 33 7.24 -2.44 5.09
N ALA A 34 7.93 -2.35 6.23
CA ALA A 34 7.56 -1.39 7.28
C ALA A 34 7.72 0.06 6.79
N GLU A 35 8.82 0.36 6.11
CA GLU A 35 9.09 1.69 5.55
C GLU A 35 8.09 2.05 4.45
N LEU A 36 7.78 1.11 3.55
CA LEU A 36 6.78 1.32 2.52
C LEU A 36 5.38 1.54 3.13
N THR A 37 5.04 0.78 4.16
CA THR A 37 3.78 0.95 4.90
C THR A 37 3.67 2.35 5.50
N GLU A 38 4.74 2.94 6.05
CA GLU A 38 4.70 4.31 6.55
C GLU A 38 4.42 5.34 5.44
N VAL A 39 4.98 5.17 4.24
CA VAL A 39 4.67 6.02 3.08
C VAL A 39 3.21 5.89 2.67
N ILE A 40 2.69 4.66 2.61
CA ILE A 40 1.28 4.38 2.29
C ILE A 40 0.36 5.02 3.33
N LYS A 41 0.67 4.89 4.62
CA LYS A 41 -0.10 5.48 5.70
C LYS A 41 -0.26 7.00 5.54
N GLN A 42 0.82 7.68 5.17
CA GLN A 42 0.81 9.15 5.06
C GLN A 42 0.18 9.67 3.77
N HIS A 43 0.15 8.88 2.69
CA HIS A 43 -0.10 9.41 1.34
C HIS A 43 -1.13 8.64 0.50
N ALA A 44 -1.59 7.46 0.91
CA ALA A 44 -2.46 6.61 0.09
C ALA A 44 -3.95 6.65 0.47
N GLY A 45 -4.36 7.53 1.38
CA GLY A 45 -5.76 7.81 1.73
C GLY A 45 -6.55 6.55 2.10
N GLY A 46 -7.45 6.11 1.21
CA GLY A 46 -8.27 4.91 1.46
C GLY A 46 -7.46 3.63 1.74
N SER A 47 -6.25 3.51 1.18
CA SER A 47 -5.39 2.34 1.46
C SER A 47 -4.83 2.35 2.88
N ASP A 48 -4.51 3.54 3.41
CA ASP A 48 -4.11 3.70 4.82
C ASP A 48 -5.24 3.30 5.77
N ILE A 49 -6.46 3.80 5.50
CA ILE A 49 -7.64 3.49 6.31
C ILE A 49 -7.87 1.98 6.38
N ALA A 50 -7.80 1.30 5.24
CA ALA A 50 -7.97 -0.16 5.18
C ALA A 50 -6.88 -0.89 5.99
N PHE A 51 -5.61 -0.47 5.84
CA PHE A 51 -4.49 -1.06 6.57
C PHE A 51 -4.65 -0.90 8.08
N LEU A 52 -4.90 0.31 8.57
CA LEU A 52 -5.05 0.57 10.00
C LEU A 52 -6.27 -0.13 10.60
N TRP A 53 -7.38 -0.18 9.85
CA TRP A 53 -8.57 -0.95 10.26
C TRP A 53 -8.25 -2.44 10.41
N GLU A 54 -7.54 -3.04 9.47
CA GLU A 54 -7.16 -4.46 9.54
C GLU A 54 -6.20 -4.72 10.71
N GLN A 55 -5.22 -3.83 10.93
CA GLN A 55 -4.35 -3.93 12.10
C GLN A 55 -5.14 -3.84 13.41
N GLN A 56 -6.15 -2.97 13.50
CA GLN A 56 -7.04 -2.93 14.67
C GLN A 56 -7.77 -4.25 14.87
N LEU A 57 -8.33 -4.84 13.80
CA LEU A 57 -9.03 -6.11 13.86
C LEU A 57 -8.11 -7.23 14.35
N LEU A 58 -6.91 -7.36 13.78
CA LEU A 58 -5.94 -8.40 14.12
C LEU A 58 -5.41 -8.28 15.56
N ASN A 59 -5.37 -7.06 16.11
CA ASN A 59 -4.95 -6.80 17.48
C ASN A 59 -6.10 -6.93 18.51
N THR A 60 -7.31 -7.32 18.09
CA THR A 60 -8.43 -7.49 19.01
C THR A 60 -8.18 -8.67 19.96
N PRO A 61 -8.21 -8.47 21.31
CA PRO A 61 -7.99 -9.55 22.26
C PRO A 61 -9.03 -10.67 22.12
N VAL A 62 -8.57 -11.92 22.10
CA VAL A 62 -9.47 -13.09 22.10
C VAL A 62 -9.95 -13.35 23.54
N PRO A 63 -11.26 -13.49 23.79
CA PRO A 63 -11.77 -13.84 25.11
C PRO A 63 -11.18 -15.17 25.58
N ALA A 64 -10.73 -15.23 26.83
CA ALA A 64 -10.30 -16.49 27.44
C ALA A 64 -11.48 -17.48 27.41
N LYS A 65 -11.23 -18.73 27.02
CA LYS A 65 -12.24 -19.79 27.13
C LYS A 65 -12.70 -19.87 28.58
N ALA A 66 -14.00 -19.69 28.81
CA ALA A 66 -14.61 -20.02 30.10
C ALA A 66 -14.29 -21.50 30.38
N ARG A 67 -13.60 -21.73 31.51
CA ARG A 67 -13.28 -23.08 31.99
C ARG A 67 -14.52 -23.75 32.55
#